data_AF-D4MJ28-F1
#
_entry.id   AF-D4MJ28-F1
#
_cell.length_a   1.000
_cell.length_b   1.000
_cell.length_c   1.000
_cell.angle_alpha   90.00
_cell.angle_beta   90.00
_cell.angle_gamma   90.00
#
_symmetry.space_group_name_H-M   'P 1'
#
loop_
_entity.id
_entity.type
_entity.pdbx_description
1 polymer ?
#
loop_
_entity_poly.entity_id
_entity_poly.type
_entity_poly.pdbx_seq_one_letter_code
_entity_poly.pdbx_strand_id
1 'polypeptide(L)'
;MRKLTHNLKIKAKKRMKNCGFTMVELIVVVAILGVLAAILIPTLLGITIRATVGSANTTASELKKQIGYFLTMADANRKNYMLMGEDCREVFTISVVDGTWYIDAAQNPSAFSPDTVTWGNAATVTQATNTVNSQYGEELLGMYLRDVFPTISNGVIRANCIKGVCVSVWYTPDTTNISDINDVPAFGTSKAWVDDNGDEIIKYRWDGTTAGVSADGYTIGTAPALDIGA
;
A
#
# COMPACT_ATOMS: atom_id res chain seq x y z
N MET A 1 -50.67 78.95 32.98
CA MET A 1 -49.22 78.72 32.72
C MET A 1 -48.76 77.48 33.47
N ARG A 2 -48.54 76.36 32.77
CA ARG A 2 -48.15 75.05 33.34
C ARG A 2 -46.62 74.95 33.39
N LYS A 3 -46.03 74.70 34.56
CA LYS A 3 -44.60 74.38 34.71
C LYS A 3 -44.36 72.94 34.23
N LEU A 4 -43.48 72.75 33.25
CA LEU A 4 -42.97 71.44 32.83
C LEU A 4 -41.68 71.14 33.58
N THR A 5 -41.72 70.18 34.50
CA THR A 5 -40.56 69.59 35.16
C THR A 5 -39.86 68.62 34.20
N HIS A 6 -38.60 68.90 33.87
CA HIS A 6 -37.80 68.03 32.99
C HIS A 6 -37.16 66.90 33.82
N ASN A 7 -37.62 65.66 33.63
CA ASN A 7 -37.10 64.47 34.29
C ASN A 7 -35.88 63.94 33.50
N LEU A 8 -34.66 64.18 34.00
CA LEU A 8 -33.43 63.61 33.44
C LEU A 8 -33.28 62.15 33.90
N LYS A 9 -33.76 61.19 33.10
CA LYS A 9 -33.43 59.78 33.28
C LYS A 9 -31.98 59.56 32.87
N ILE A 10 -31.07 59.47 33.85
CA ILE A 10 -29.68 59.03 33.62
C ILE A 10 -29.72 57.54 33.21
N LYS A 11 -29.59 57.25 31.91
CA LYS A 11 -29.35 55.88 31.44
C LYS A 11 -27.93 55.47 31.83
N ALA A 12 -27.79 54.67 32.88
CA ALA A 12 -26.53 54.03 33.22
C ALA A 12 -26.11 53.09 32.06
N LYS A 13 -25.08 53.49 31.31
CA LYS A 13 -24.51 52.69 30.22
C LYS A 13 -23.69 51.55 30.84
N LYS A 14 -24.27 50.35 30.92
CA LYS A 14 -23.58 49.12 31.34
C LYS A 14 -22.39 48.89 30.39
N ARG A 15 -21.17 49.18 30.84
CA ARG A 15 -19.96 48.87 30.08
C ARG A 15 -19.81 47.35 30.05
N MET A 16 -19.99 46.74 28.88
CA MET A 16 -19.56 45.36 28.67
C MET A 16 -18.05 45.34 28.84
N LYS A 17 -17.56 44.60 29.84
CA LYS A 17 -16.13 44.41 30.08
C LYS A 17 -15.65 43.46 28.98
N ASN A 18 -14.99 43.99 27.96
CA ASN A 18 -14.32 43.17 26.96
C ASN A 18 -13.11 42.51 27.65
N CYS A 19 -13.28 41.27 28.09
CA CYS A 19 -12.19 40.42 28.56
C CYS A 19 -11.42 39.94 27.32
N GLY A 20 -10.55 40.79 26.77
CA GLY A 20 -9.59 40.41 25.74
C GLY A 20 -8.34 39.78 26.35
N PHE A 21 -7.75 38.83 25.64
CA PHE A 21 -6.41 38.31 25.93
C PHE A 21 -5.37 39.41 25.75
N THR A 22 -4.32 39.43 26.57
CA THR A 22 -3.21 40.37 26.37
C THR A 22 -2.33 39.91 25.19
N MET A 23 -1.68 40.84 24.49
CA MET A 23 -0.71 40.49 23.44
C MET A 23 0.43 39.62 23.99
N VAL A 24 0.84 39.88 25.24
CA VAL A 24 1.92 39.13 25.90
C VAL A 24 1.52 37.68 26.15
N GLU A 25 0.31 37.44 26.68
CA GLU A 25 -0.18 36.07 26.88
C GLU A 25 -0.26 35.30 25.55
N LEU A 26 -0.71 35.95 24.48
CA LEU A 26 -0.75 35.31 23.16
C LEU A 26 0.66 34.95 22.66
N ILE A 27 1.62 35.88 22.78
CA ILE A 27 3.00 35.69 22.31
C ILE A 27 3.69 34.57 23.07
N VAL A 28 3.53 34.50 24.40
CA VAL A 28 4.14 33.42 25.21
C VAL A 28 3.56 32.06 24.84
N VAL A 29 2.24 31.98 24.59
CA VAL A 29 1.60 30.72 24.20
C VAL A 29 2.13 30.23 22.85
N VAL A 30 2.16 31.08 21.82
CA VAL A 30 2.69 30.67 20.51
C VAL A 30 4.19 30.38 20.56
N ALA A 31 4.95 31.04 21.45
CA ALA A 31 6.36 30.73 21.66
C ALA A 31 6.56 29.31 22.23
N ILE A 32 5.81 28.94 23.26
CA ILE A 32 5.89 27.58 23.84
C ILE A 32 5.40 26.53 22.84
N LEU A 33 4.28 26.78 22.15
CA LEU A 33 3.78 25.89 21.10
C LEU A 33 4.81 25.72 19.96
N GLY A 34 5.51 26.79 19.59
CA GLY A 34 6.57 26.74 18.58
C GLY A 34 7.73 25.83 18.98
N VAL A 35 8.20 25.91 20.23
CA VAL A 35 9.28 25.04 20.74
C VAL A 35 8.83 23.58 20.80
N LEU A 36 7.63 23.31 21.29
CA LEU A 36 7.09 21.95 21.35
C LEU A 36 6.92 21.35 19.95
N ALA A 37 6.38 22.12 19.01
CA ALA A 37 6.20 21.69 17.63
C ALA A 37 7.54 21.37 16.94
N ALA A 38 8.59 22.17 17.19
CA ALA A 38 9.91 21.97 16.60
C ALA A 38 10.53 20.61 16.97
N ILE A 39 10.30 20.13 18.19
CA ILE A 39 10.80 18.82 18.66
C ILE A 39 9.87 17.69 18.16
N LEU A 40 8.57 17.92 18.17
CA LEU A 40 7.58 16.88 17.90
C LEU A 40 7.44 16.53 16.41
N ILE A 41 7.44 17.53 15.52
CA ILE A 41 7.15 17.33 14.09
C ILE A 41 8.09 16.28 13.45
N PRO A 42 9.43 16.35 13.62
CA PRO A 42 10.32 15.35 13.02
C PRO A 42 10.07 13.93 13.54
N THR A 43 9.78 13.79 14.85
CA THR A 43 9.53 12.48 15.47
C THR A 43 8.23 11.85 14.96
N LEU A 44 7.18 12.65 14.82
CA LEU A 44 5.88 12.18 14.35
C LEU A 44 5.96 11.71 12.89
N LEU A 45 6.65 12.46 12.03
CA LEU A 45 6.88 12.07 10.62
C LEU A 45 7.59 10.71 10.52
N GLY A 46 8.63 10.48 11.31
CA GLY A 46 9.32 9.19 11.31
C GLY A 46 8.43 8.03 11.80
N ILE A 47 7.57 8.26 12.80
CA ILE A 47 6.63 7.24 13.29
C ILE A 47 5.56 6.93 12.24
N THR A 48 5.02 7.95 11.56
CA THR A 48 4.01 7.73 10.52
C THR A 48 4.58 6.94 9.34
N ILE A 49 5.80 7.23 8.90
CA ILE A 49 6.46 6.48 7.81
C ILE A 49 6.67 5.01 8.22
N ARG A 50 7.18 4.76 9.42
CA ARG A 50 7.36 3.38 9.90
C ARG A 50 6.03 2.63 10.04
N ALA A 51 4.96 3.33 10.43
CA ALA A 51 3.63 2.75 10.51
C ALA A 51 3.05 2.43 9.12
N THR A 52 3.23 3.31 8.12
CA THR A 52 2.79 3.05 6.74
C THR A 52 3.56 1.89 6.12
N VAL A 53 4.88 1.83 6.31
CA VAL A 53 5.71 0.67 5.90
C VAL A 53 5.24 -0.61 6.61
N GLY A 54 5.02 -0.58 7.92
CA GLY A 54 4.55 -1.75 8.68
C GLY A 54 3.19 -2.26 8.18
N SER A 55 2.28 -1.33 7.84
CA SER A 55 1.01 -1.66 7.20
C SER A 55 1.22 -2.28 5.83
N ALA A 56 2.08 -1.68 4.99
CA ALA A 56 2.38 -2.19 3.65
C ALA A 56 3.02 -3.59 3.70
N ASN A 57 3.93 -3.86 4.64
CA ASN A 57 4.51 -5.19 4.89
C ASN A 57 3.42 -6.21 5.28
N THR A 58 2.45 -5.80 6.11
CA THR A 58 1.33 -6.66 6.50
C THR A 58 0.46 -7.00 5.30
N THR A 59 0.13 -6.00 4.47
CA THR A 59 -0.61 -6.19 3.21
C THR A 59 0.17 -7.08 2.24
N ALA A 60 1.47 -6.87 2.05
CA ALA A 60 2.32 -7.72 1.20
C ALA A 60 2.35 -9.18 1.69
N SER A 61 2.41 -9.38 3.01
CA SER A 61 2.39 -10.72 3.62
C SER A 61 1.06 -11.42 3.38
N GLU A 62 -0.04 -10.68 3.48
CA GLU A 62 -1.36 -11.23 3.18
C GLU A 62 -1.54 -11.52 1.68
N LEU A 63 -1.14 -10.60 0.80
CA LEU A 63 -1.12 -10.82 -0.65
C LEU A 63 -0.33 -12.07 -1.01
N LYS A 64 0.87 -12.25 -0.43
CA LYS A 64 1.69 -13.45 -0.63
C LYS A 64 0.92 -14.74 -0.28
N LYS A 65 0.25 -14.76 0.87
CA LYS A 65 -0.54 -15.93 1.30
C LYS A 65 -1.73 -16.18 0.37
N GLN A 66 -2.49 -15.15 0.04
CA GLN A 66 -3.72 -15.28 -0.75
C GLN A 66 -3.40 -15.69 -2.19
N ILE A 67 -2.37 -15.10 -2.81
CA ILE A 67 -1.85 -15.53 -4.12
C ILE A 67 -1.38 -16.99 -4.02
N GLY A 68 -0.59 -17.35 -3.00
CA GLY A 68 -0.17 -18.73 -2.79
C GLY A 68 -1.34 -19.70 -2.66
N TYR A 69 -2.36 -19.36 -1.88
CA TYR A 69 -3.56 -20.17 -1.73
C TYR A 69 -4.31 -20.33 -3.05
N PHE A 70 -4.51 -19.24 -3.79
CA PHE A 70 -5.11 -19.26 -5.12
C PHE A 70 -4.39 -20.25 -6.04
N LEU A 71 -3.06 -20.19 -6.13
CA LEU A 71 -2.28 -21.08 -7.00
C LEU A 71 -2.37 -22.57 -6.62
N THR A 72 -2.66 -22.86 -5.36
CA THR A 72 -2.87 -24.23 -4.86
C THR A 72 -4.32 -24.71 -4.97
N MET A 73 -5.26 -23.85 -5.38
CA MET A 73 -6.63 -24.28 -5.66
C MET A 73 -6.61 -25.29 -6.81
N ALA A 74 -7.41 -26.35 -6.64
CA ALA A 74 -7.57 -27.39 -7.63
C ALA A 74 -8.74 -27.08 -8.57
N ASP A 75 -8.54 -27.27 -9.87
CA ASP A 75 -9.59 -27.16 -10.87
C ASP A 75 -10.51 -28.39 -10.91
N ALA A 76 -11.38 -28.46 -11.93
CA ALA A 76 -12.25 -29.62 -12.17
C ALA A 76 -11.48 -30.94 -12.40
N ASN A 77 -10.22 -30.86 -12.84
CA ASN A 77 -9.33 -32.01 -13.05
C ASN A 77 -8.47 -32.35 -11.83
N ARG A 78 -8.73 -31.71 -10.67
CA ARG A 78 -7.96 -31.85 -9.43
C ARG A 78 -6.49 -31.46 -9.58
N LYS A 79 -6.19 -30.52 -10.48
CA LYS A 79 -4.84 -29.98 -10.71
C LYS A 79 -4.74 -28.58 -10.12
N ASN A 80 -3.63 -28.31 -9.44
CA ASN A 80 -3.29 -26.96 -9.02
C ASN A 80 -3.08 -26.07 -10.26
N TYR A 81 -3.39 -24.78 -10.15
CA TYR A 81 -3.19 -23.85 -11.27
C TYR A 81 -1.72 -23.76 -11.70
N MET A 82 -0.79 -23.69 -10.75
CA MET A 82 0.64 -23.64 -11.04
C MET A 82 1.29 -25.01 -10.85
N LEU A 83 2.18 -25.36 -11.77
CA LEU A 83 2.92 -26.62 -11.75
C LEU A 83 4.03 -26.60 -10.69
N MET A 84 4.39 -27.79 -10.20
CA MET A 84 5.44 -28.01 -9.18
C MET A 84 6.82 -28.34 -9.81
N GLY A 85 6.96 -28.14 -11.13
CA GLY A 85 8.18 -28.44 -11.88
C GLY A 85 9.31 -27.46 -11.58
N GLU A 86 10.56 -27.88 -11.80
CA GLU A 86 11.74 -27.11 -11.39
C GLU A 86 11.83 -25.72 -12.02
N ASP A 87 11.40 -25.59 -13.28
CA ASP A 87 11.40 -24.36 -14.06
C ASP A 87 10.07 -23.59 -14.02
N CYS A 88 9.12 -24.03 -13.20
CA CYS A 88 7.82 -23.39 -13.09
C CYS A 88 7.92 -22.16 -12.19
N ARG A 89 8.05 -20.98 -12.80
CA ARG A 89 8.08 -19.69 -12.13
C ARG A 89 7.26 -18.67 -12.91
N GLU A 90 6.54 -17.80 -12.22
CA GLU A 90 5.92 -16.61 -12.80
C GLU A 90 6.05 -15.40 -11.88
N VAL A 91 6.18 -14.20 -12.46
CA VAL A 91 6.08 -12.95 -11.70
C VAL A 91 4.82 -12.20 -12.12
N PHE A 92 3.80 -12.24 -11.28
CA PHE A 92 2.59 -11.45 -11.49
C PHE A 92 2.91 -9.97 -11.32
N THR A 93 2.43 -9.16 -12.26
CA THR A 93 2.43 -7.70 -12.14
C THR A 93 1.00 -7.23 -12.08
N ILE A 94 0.64 -6.56 -10.99
CA ILE A 94 -0.74 -6.18 -10.70
C ILE A 94 -0.77 -4.69 -10.36
N SER A 95 -1.67 -3.96 -11.01
CA SER A 95 -1.96 -2.56 -10.68
C SER A 95 -3.43 -2.44 -10.28
N VAL A 96 -3.71 -1.62 -9.27
CA VAL A 96 -5.07 -1.27 -8.88
C VAL A 96 -5.26 0.22 -9.10
N VAL A 97 -6.29 0.60 -9.85
CA VAL A 97 -6.65 2.00 -10.12
C VAL A 97 -8.13 2.19 -9.81
N ASP A 98 -8.42 2.99 -8.79
CA ASP A 98 -9.78 3.29 -8.32
C ASP A 98 -10.65 2.02 -8.13
N GLY A 99 -10.04 0.96 -7.58
CA GLY A 99 -10.68 -0.34 -7.33
C GLY A 99 -10.83 -1.24 -8.56
N THR A 100 -10.33 -0.84 -9.72
CA THR A 100 -10.16 -1.70 -10.90
C THR A 100 -8.81 -2.38 -10.85
N TRP A 101 -8.80 -3.70 -10.94
CA TRP A 101 -7.59 -4.52 -10.87
C TRP A 101 -7.12 -4.89 -12.27
N TYR A 102 -5.85 -4.65 -12.56
CA TYR A 102 -5.17 -5.04 -13.78
C TYR A 102 -4.13 -6.11 -13.41
N ILE A 103 -4.17 -7.26 -14.07
CA ILE A 103 -3.33 -8.41 -13.75
C ILE A 103 -2.60 -8.84 -15.02
N ASP A 104 -1.29 -9.02 -14.92
CA ASP A 104 -0.44 -9.51 -15.98
C ASP A 104 0.42 -10.69 -15.49
N ALA A 105 0.36 -11.79 -16.23
CA ALA A 105 1.11 -13.04 -16.01
C ALA A 105 1.72 -13.57 -17.32
N ALA A 106 2.22 -12.68 -18.18
CA ALA A 106 2.70 -13.04 -19.51
C ALA A 106 4.16 -13.53 -19.58
N GLN A 107 4.92 -13.55 -18.47
CA GLN A 107 6.37 -13.78 -18.58
C GLN A 107 6.73 -15.24 -18.87
N ASN A 108 6.03 -16.19 -18.24
CA ASN A 108 6.30 -17.62 -18.33
C ASN A 108 4.99 -18.44 -18.20
N PRO A 109 4.07 -18.34 -19.19
CA PRO A 109 2.79 -19.06 -19.13
C PRO A 109 2.93 -20.58 -19.03
N SER A 110 4.08 -21.15 -19.44
CA SER A 110 4.40 -22.57 -19.27
C SER A 110 4.58 -23.02 -17.82
N ALA A 111 4.63 -22.10 -16.86
CA ALA A 111 4.66 -22.42 -15.43
C ALA A 111 3.31 -22.96 -14.91
N PHE A 112 2.23 -22.80 -15.67
CA PHE A 112 0.88 -23.19 -15.28
C PHE A 112 0.40 -24.47 -15.97
N SER A 113 -0.55 -25.15 -15.34
CA SER A 113 -1.13 -26.39 -15.87
C SER A 113 -2.03 -26.07 -17.08
N PRO A 114 -1.74 -26.61 -18.27
CA PRO A 114 -2.57 -26.36 -19.46
C PRO A 114 -3.98 -26.98 -19.35
N ASP A 115 -4.15 -27.94 -18.44
CA ASP A 115 -5.42 -28.64 -18.21
C ASP A 115 -6.39 -27.86 -17.29
N THR A 116 -5.97 -26.71 -16.77
CA THR A 116 -6.78 -25.91 -15.81
C THR A 116 -7.49 -24.75 -16.52
N VAL A 117 -6.83 -23.62 -16.64
CA VAL A 117 -7.27 -22.39 -17.29
C VAL A 117 -6.14 -21.85 -18.16
N THR A 118 -6.46 -20.98 -19.11
CA THR A 118 -5.45 -20.38 -19.96
C THR A 118 -4.74 -19.26 -19.19
N TRP A 119 -3.41 -19.25 -19.24
CA TRP A 119 -2.56 -18.20 -18.68
C TRP A 119 -1.72 -17.55 -19.79
N GLY A 120 -1.10 -16.41 -19.50
CA GLY A 120 -0.28 -15.62 -20.42
C GLY A 120 -1.00 -14.41 -21.00
N ASN A 121 -2.07 -13.91 -20.38
CA ASN A 121 -2.86 -12.77 -20.86
C ASN A 121 -2.94 -11.66 -19.81
N ALA A 122 -3.08 -10.41 -20.27
CA ALA A 122 -3.46 -9.33 -19.38
C ALA A 122 -4.98 -9.38 -19.12
N ALA A 123 -5.38 -9.13 -17.87
CA ALA A 123 -6.77 -9.10 -17.44
C ALA A 123 -7.12 -7.76 -16.78
N THR A 124 -8.35 -7.29 -17.04
CA THR A 124 -8.95 -6.13 -16.39
C THR A 124 -10.19 -6.57 -15.62
N VAL A 125 -10.15 -6.44 -14.30
CA VAL A 125 -11.20 -6.88 -13.39
C VAL A 125 -11.82 -5.67 -12.71
N THR A 126 -13.11 -5.46 -12.98
CA THR A 126 -13.96 -4.43 -12.36
C THR A 126 -14.96 -5.09 -11.42
N GLN A 127 -15.79 -4.31 -10.70
CA GLN A 127 -16.90 -4.88 -9.91
C GLN A 127 -17.97 -5.60 -10.76
N ALA A 128 -18.03 -5.34 -12.07
CA ALA A 128 -18.97 -6.02 -12.97
C ALA A 128 -18.42 -7.35 -13.52
N THR A 129 -17.12 -7.61 -13.37
CA THR A 129 -16.48 -8.83 -13.84
C THR A 129 -16.86 -10.01 -12.95
N ASN A 130 -17.50 -11.03 -13.53
CA ASN A 130 -18.05 -12.21 -12.84
C ASN A 130 -17.52 -13.52 -13.44
N THR A 131 -17.54 -14.59 -12.64
CA THR A 131 -16.89 -15.89 -12.93
C THR A 131 -17.56 -16.76 -14.00
N VAL A 132 -18.78 -16.43 -14.44
CA VAL A 132 -19.65 -17.35 -15.21
C VAL A 132 -19.07 -17.75 -16.58
N ASN A 133 -18.10 -17.00 -17.12
CA ASN A 133 -17.46 -17.30 -18.41
C ASN A 133 -15.93 -17.12 -18.44
N SER A 134 -15.29 -16.91 -17.29
CA SER A 134 -13.84 -16.64 -17.30
C SER A 134 -13.07 -17.94 -17.51
N GLN A 135 -12.26 -17.97 -18.57
CA GLN A 135 -11.36 -19.08 -18.91
C GLN A 135 -9.88 -18.73 -18.68
N TYR A 136 -9.62 -17.52 -18.18
CA TYR A 136 -8.28 -16.96 -18.02
C TYR A 136 -7.90 -16.90 -16.53
N GLY A 137 -6.71 -17.41 -16.21
CA GLY A 137 -6.23 -17.48 -14.83
C GLY A 137 -6.03 -16.11 -14.19
N GLU A 138 -5.64 -15.11 -14.98
CA GLU A 138 -5.39 -13.74 -14.53
C GLU A 138 -6.69 -13.03 -14.14
N GLU A 139 -7.79 -13.27 -14.86
CA GLU A 139 -9.11 -12.77 -14.50
C GLU A 139 -9.61 -13.41 -13.21
N LEU A 140 -9.44 -14.73 -13.07
CA LEU A 140 -9.84 -15.48 -11.87
C LEU A 140 -9.04 -15.01 -10.64
N LEU A 141 -7.72 -14.85 -10.80
CA LEU A 141 -6.84 -14.30 -9.75
C LEU A 141 -7.25 -12.88 -9.39
N GLY A 142 -7.51 -12.03 -10.39
CA GLY A 142 -7.94 -10.66 -10.19
C GLY A 142 -9.26 -10.54 -9.44
N MET A 143 -10.27 -11.34 -9.81
CA MET A 143 -11.54 -11.39 -9.08
C MET A 143 -11.35 -11.85 -7.65
N TYR A 144 -10.56 -12.91 -7.45
CA TYR A 144 -10.25 -13.43 -6.13
C TYR A 144 -9.58 -12.39 -5.24
N LEU A 145 -8.53 -11.71 -5.73
CA LEU A 145 -7.82 -10.69 -4.98
C LEU A 145 -8.70 -9.46 -4.71
N ARG A 146 -9.50 -9.01 -5.68
CA ARG A 146 -10.47 -7.93 -5.48
C ARG A 146 -11.43 -8.24 -4.33
N ASP A 147 -11.93 -9.47 -4.27
CA ASP A 147 -12.91 -9.88 -3.25
C ASP A 147 -12.26 -10.03 -1.86
N VAL A 148 -11.01 -10.48 -1.81
CA VAL A 148 -10.25 -10.61 -0.55
C VAL A 148 -9.71 -9.26 -0.05
N PHE A 149 -9.39 -8.34 -0.95
CA PHE A 149 -8.82 -7.02 -0.64
C PHE A 149 -9.71 -5.86 -1.13
N PRO A 150 -10.96 -5.75 -0.66
CA PRO A 150 -11.91 -4.74 -1.13
C PRO A 150 -11.51 -3.30 -0.76
N THR A 151 -10.57 -3.14 0.19
CA THR A 151 -10.10 -1.84 0.66
C THR A 151 -8.91 -1.31 -0.13
N ILE A 152 -8.26 -2.13 -0.96
CA ILE A 152 -7.18 -1.67 -1.85
C ILE A 152 -7.83 -1.01 -3.06
N SER A 153 -7.83 0.32 -3.08
CA SER A 153 -8.33 1.10 -4.22
C SER A 153 -7.23 1.48 -5.20
N ASN A 154 -6.02 1.72 -4.72
CA ASN A 154 -4.87 2.11 -5.51
C ASN A 154 -3.62 1.37 -5.02
N GLY A 155 -2.75 1.02 -5.95
CA GLY A 155 -1.44 0.46 -5.62
C GLY A 155 -0.85 -0.38 -6.75
N VAL A 156 0.40 -0.77 -6.58
CA VAL A 156 1.10 -1.74 -7.43
C VAL A 156 1.57 -2.90 -6.58
N ILE A 157 1.39 -4.11 -7.08
CA ILE A 157 1.80 -5.36 -6.46
C ILE A 157 2.62 -6.13 -7.48
N ARG A 158 3.75 -6.68 -7.05
CA ARG A 158 4.41 -7.75 -7.80
C ARG A 158 4.64 -8.96 -6.92
N ALA A 159 4.37 -10.14 -7.48
CA ALA A 159 4.44 -11.40 -6.75
C ALA A 159 5.23 -12.44 -7.53
N ASN A 160 6.33 -12.90 -6.96
CA ASN A 160 7.15 -13.98 -7.51
C ASN A 160 6.63 -15.32 -6.98
N CYS A 161 6.24 -16.18 -7.91
CA CYS A 161 5.73 -17.50 -7.62
C CYS A 161 6.67 -18.54 -8.24
N ILE A 162 7.06 -19.54 -7.45
CA ILE A 162 7.99 -20.59 -7.83
C ILE A 162 7.41 -21.92 -7.34
N LYS A 163 7.34 -22.93 -8.22
CA LYS A 163 6.92 -24.29 -7.88
C LYS A 163 5.60 -24.31 -7.09
N GLY A 164 4.58 -23.61 -7.61
CA GLY A 164 3.25 -23.54 -7.01
C GLY A 164 3.13 -22.77 -5.71
N VAL A 165 4.17 -22.03 -5.29
CA VAL A 165 4.17 -21.23 -4.07
C VAL A 165 4.51 -19.78 -4.41
N CYS A 166 3.75 -18.83 -3.86
CA CYS A 166 4.15 -17.42 -3.88
C CYS A 166 5.29 -17.22 -2.86
N VAL A 167 6.51 -17.03 -3.34
CA VAL A 167 7.72 -16.97 -2.50
C VAL A 167 8.01 -15.57 -1.99
N SER A 168 7.69 -14.54 -2.78
CA SER A 168 7.90 -13.15 -2.41
C SER A 168 6.91 -12.21 -3.07
N VAL A 169 6.57 -11.14 -2.36
CA VAL A 169 5.71 -10.06 -2.83
C VAL A 169 6.30 -8.74 -2.40
N TRP A 170 6.25 -7.74 -3.27
CA TRP A 170 6.30 -6.36 -2.84
C TRP A 170 5.03 -5.63 -3.26
N TYR A 171 4.65 -4.63 -2.46
CA TYR A 171 3.45 -3.84 -2.61
C TYR A 171 3.75 -2.37 -2.32
N THR A 172 3.23 -1.46 -3.14
CA THR A 172 3.18 -0.04 -2.82
C THR A 172 1.77 0.51 -2.99
N PRO A 173 1.27 1.29 -2.00
CA PRO A 173 0.04 2.06 -2.15
C PRO A 173 0.24 3.42 -2.86
N ASP A 174 1.49 3.83 -3.11
CA ASP A 174 1.81 5.24 -3.40
C ASP A 174 1.75 5.61 -4.89
N THR A 175 1.68 4.60 -5.77
CA THR A 175 1.45 4.77 -7.21
C THR A 175 0.60 3.64 -7.74
N THR A 176 0.02 3.84 -8.92
CA THR A 176 -0.72 2.83 -9.68
C THR A 176 0.03 2.38 -10.94
N ASN A 177 1.12 3.07 -11.30
CA ASN A 177 1.94 2.76 -12.46
C ASN A 177 3.23 2.07 -12.04
N ILE A 178 3.43 0.84 -12.52
CA ILE A 178 4.63 0.05 -12.24
C ILE A 178 5.93 0.74 -12.69
N SER A 179 5.87 1.55 -13.75
CA SER A 179 7.05 2.20 -14.33
C SER A 179 7.64 3.30 -13.44
N ASP A 180 6.86 3.78 -12.46
CA ASP A 180 7.33 4.79 -11.50
C ASP A 180 8.30 4.17 -10.47
N ILE A 181 8.31 2.84 -10.36
CA ILE A 181 9.00 2.10 -9.30
C ILE A 181 10.29 1.48 -9.86
N ASN A 182 11.44 2.09 -9.55
CA ASN A 182 12.73 1.66 -10.09
C ASN A 182 13.66 1.06 -9.04
N ASP A 183 13.46 1.38 -7.76
CA ASP A 183 14.31 0.94 -6.65
C ASP A 183 13.57 -0.04 -5.73
N VAL A 184 13.46 -1.30 -6.19
CA VAL A 184 12.83 -2.39 -5.42
C VAL A 184 13.71 -3.65 -5.43
N PRO A 185 13.57 -4.50 -4.39
CA PRO A 185 14.30 -5.77 -4.31
C PRO A 185 14.05 -6.66 -5.53
N ALA A 186 15.12 -7.29 -6.03
CA ALA A 186 15.03 -8.19 -7.17
C ALA A 186 14.48 -9.56 -6.75
N PHE A 187 13.65 -10.15 -7.61
CA PHE A 187 13.10 -11.48 -7.41
C PHE A 187 14.10 -12.57 -7.79
N GLY A 188 14.28 -13.55 -6.91
CA GLY A 188 15.13 -14.71 -7.19
C GLY A 188 14.47 -15.74 -8.12
N THR A 189 15.30 -16.58 -8.75
CA THR A 189 14.84 -17.71 -9.57
C THR A 189 14.45 -18.94 -8.72
N SER A 190 15.07 -19.07 -7.55
CA SER A 190 14.82 -20.13 -6.55
C SER A 190 14.67 -19.58 -5.13
N LYS A 191 14.82 -18.26 -4.96
CA LYS A 191 14.89 -17.54 -3.69
C LYS A 191 13.86 -16.42 -3.68
N ALA A 192 13.49 -15.97 -2.48
CA ALA A 192 12.53 -14.87 -2.33
C ALA A 192 13.09 -13.56 -2.91
N TRP A 193 14.28 -13.17 -2.46
CA TRP A 193 14.94 -11.92 -2.83
C TRP A 193 16.40 -12.21 -3.15
N VAL A 194 16.94 -11.51 -4.15
CA VAL A 194 18.35 -11.64 -4.54
C VAL A 194 19.01 -10.28 -4.75
N ASP A 195 20.34 -10.26 -4.67
CA ASP A 195 21.17 -9.15 -5.11
C ASP A 195 21.46 -9.22 -6.62
N ASP A 196 22.29 -8.31 -7.11
CA ASP A 196 22.70 -8.23 -8.53
C ASP A 196 23.52 -9.46 -8.99
N ASN A 197 24.10 -10.21 -8.06
CA ASN A 197 24.84 -11.46 -8.33
C ASN A 197 23.92 -12.69 -8.30
N GLY A 198 22.66 -12.53 -7.88
CA GLY A 198 21.70 -13.62 -7.71
C GLY A 198 21.77 -14.31 -6.35
N ASP A 199 22.55 -13.77 -5.40
CA ASP A 199 22.68 -14.31 -4.05
C ASP A 199 21.50 -13.88 -3.17
N GLU A 200 21.06 -14.78 -2.30
CA GLU A 200 19.89 -14.55 -1.44
C GLU A 200 20.13 -13.40 -0.45
N ILE A 201 19.19 -12.45 -0.40
CA ILE A 201 19.24 -11.31 0.53
C ILE A 201 18.12 -11.36 1.56
N ILE A 202 18.46 -10.90 2.77
CA ILE A 202 17.51 -10.63 3.87
C ILE A 202 17.47 -9.13 4.24
N LYS A 203 18.27 -8.33 3.56
CA LYS A 203 18.41 -6.88 3.76
C LYS A 203 18.46 -6.20 2.41
N TYR A 204 17.95 -4.98 2.34
CA TYR A 204 17.97 -4.14 1.15
C TYR A 204 18.47 -2.74 1.51
N ARG A 205 19.15 -2.07 0.57
CA ARG A 205 19.74 -0.75 0.80
C ARG A 205 18.71 0.34 1.17
N TRP A 206 17.48 0.24 0.65
CA TRP A 206 16.41 1.24 0.80
C TRP A 206 16.92 2.68 0.56
N ASP A 207 16.25 3.68 1.12
CA ASP A 207 16.70 5.09 1.13
C ASP A 207 17.96 5.34 1.98
N GLY A 208 18.56 4.30 2.59
CA GLY A 208 19.70 4.40 3.50
C GLY A 208 19.34 4.81 4.94
N THR A 209 18.07 5.04 5.27
CA THR A 209 17.65 5.43 6.63
C THR A 209 16.49 4.62 7.20
N THR A 210 15.55 4.20 6.36
CA THR A 210 14.28 3.59 6.74
C THR A 210 13.96 2.42 5.83
N ALA A 211 13.86 1.22 6.43
CA ALA A 211 13.40 0.05 5.69
C ALA A 211 12.00 0.29 5.10
N GLY A 212 11.80 -0.12 3.86
CA GLY A 212 10.53 0.02 3.15
C GLY A 212 10.29 1.40 2.53
N VAL A 213 11.28 2.28 2.49
CA VAL A 213 11.21 3.53 1.70
C VAL A 213 12.21 3.42 0.57
N SER A 214 11.76 3.55 -0.68
CA SER A 214 12.65 3.55 -1.85
C SER A 214 13.43 4.86 -1.94
N ALA A 215 14.52 4.88 -2.71
CA ALA A 215 15.26 6.11 -3.00
C ALA A 215 14.40 7.21 -3.64
N ASP A 216 13.34 6.82 -4.37
CA ASP A 216 12.37 7.73 -4.99
C ASP A 216 11.29 8.25 -4.00
N GLY A 217 11.32 7.79 -2.75
CA GLY A 217 10.39 8.21 -1.68
C GLY A 217 9.08 7.42 -1.61
N TYR A 218 8.97 6.31 -2.34
CA TYR A 218 7.79 5.44 -2.28
C TYR A 218 7.87 4.47 -1.10
N THR A 219 6.73 4.24 -0.46
CA THR A 219 6.51 3.21 0.55
C THR A 219 6.39 1.86 -0.12
N ILE A 220 7.32 0.96 0.16
CA ILE A 220 7.36 -0.41 -0.36
C ILE A 220 7.23 -1.39 0.80
N GLY A 221 6.10 -2.07 0.86
CA GLY A 221 5.92 -3.25 1.69
C GLY A 221 6.53 -4.48 1.03
N THR A 222 7.20 -5.34 1.79
CA THR A 222 7.80 -6.59 1.30
C THR A 222 7.38 -7.79 2.14
N ALA A 223 7.26 -8.94 1.50
CA ALA A 223 7.02 -10.22 2.13
C ALA A 223 7.84 -11.30 1.41
N PRO A 224 8.80 -11.99 2.06
CA PRO A 224 9.31 -11.72 3.42
C PRO A 224 9.78 -10.28 3.58
N ALA A 225 9.58 -9.71 4.77
CA ALA A 225 10.01 -8.34 5.05
C ALA A 225 11.54 -8.25 5.01
N LEU A 226 12.05 -7.24 4.33
CA LEU A 226 13.48 -6.96 4.24
C LEU A 226 13.87 -5.85 5.22
N ASP A 227 14.90 -6.11 6.01
CA ASP A 227 15.50 -5.10 6.89
C ASP A 227 16.36 -4.12 6.08
N ILE A 228 16.77 -3.05 6.74
CA ILE A 228 17.75 -2.12 6.17
C ILE A 228 19.16 -2.72 6.15
N GLY A 229 19.73 -2.73 4.95
CA GLY A 229 21.12 -3.07 4.65
C GLY A 229 22.00 -1.82 4.63
N ALA A 230 23.29 -2.03 4.89
CA ALA A 230 24.32 -1.02 4.72
C ALA A 230 24.72 -0.88 3.24
#